data_AF-A0A9P3WGD2-F1
#
_entry.id   AF-A0A9P3WGD2-F1
#
_cell.length_a   1.000
_cell.length_b   1.000
_cell.length_c   1.000
_cell.angle_alpha   90.00
_cell.angle_beta   90.00
_cell.angle_gamma   90.00
#
_symmetry.space_group_name_H-M   'P 1'
#
loop_
_entity.id
_entity.type
_entity.pdbx_description
1 polymer ?
#
loop_
_entity_poly.entity_id
_entity_poly.type
_entity_poly.pdbx_seq_one_letter_code
_entity_poly.pdbx_strand_id
1 'polypeptide(L)'
;MTLRQPAASSPPKGLLWLLLALIALLSLLPSLRLLISALFDWQQGSNSSLWRVLSNESTWVALYNSLYTSGLGTILSLLLGSFFAFCLALTNIRGKQIWVFLFMLPMMIPPQVTALSWLQLFGPSSILLNSIGLAPGFGSTNPLYSPEGIALLLGIQHAPLVFLALRTQLQCLPKEQIEAARLNGASLWRVFIDIVLPLCRTALWAGAAIAFVSALGNFGIPAMLGIPISYFVLPIQIYQTLSSFGPSMLNDVAALSVLMGVLAIGIVTLQGVMQRRHVLPLIGMAGRALSFQLGKWRLVTEVLLGMVLCAILLAPLLALIATSLVPTLGVPLNADTLTFAAWRAMFDNQSATWRALTNSITLSVSASLVLMLLCLPLAWLLVRFPSRPLRWLYNVIDIPYTLPGVVLAIAFILLFARPLPLVGISLSGTLTIIFLAYLARFLTVCLKPVHNSMLQLDPAMEEAASLAGANFSQRLRHIVLPLLAPAAFAGALLVFLTAVNELTVSALLWSAGKETLGVVIFNLDESGNKVLASAISVLVVGLVACVMLLLSTLGKYLPKGVIPWQS
;
A
#
# COMPACT_ATOMS: atom_id res chain seq x y z
N MET A 1 -24.28 3.40 -42.54
CA MET A 1 -22.88 3.40 -43.00
C MET A 1 -21.97 3.13 -41.81
N THR A 2 -21.59 1.87 -41.61
CA THR A 2 -20.55 1.49 -40.66
C THR A 2 -19.20 1.83 -41.30
N LEU A 3 -18.61 2.94 -40.89
CA LEU A 3 -17.25 3.29 -41.29
C LEU A 3 -16.32 2.16 -40.84
N ARG A 4 -15.86 1.34 -41.79
CA ARG A 4 -14.71 0.45 -41.58
C ARG A 4 -13.55 1.35 -41.17
N GLN A 5 -13.13 1.26 -39.91
CA GLN A 5 -11.90 1.85 -39.45
C GLN A 5 -10.79 1.47 -40.45
N PRO A 6 -10.03 2.44 -41.00
CA PRO A 6 -8.86 2.11 -41.80
C PRO A 6 -7.97 1.22 -40.94
N ALA A 7 -7.47 0.14 -41.54
CA ALA A 7 -6.72 -0.91 -40.83
C ALA A 7 -5.54 -0.28 -40.07
N ALA A 8 -5.75 0.02 -38.80
CA ALA A 8 -4.68 0.34 -37.88
C ALA A 8 -3.69 -0.82 -37.99
N SER A 9 -2.46 -0.52 -38.38
CA SER A 9 -1.35 -1.47 -38.47
C SER A 9 -1.46 -2.48 -37.33
N SER A 10 -1.73 -3.75 -37.67
CA SER A 10 -1.87 -4.82 -36.67
C SER A 10 -0.68 -4.73 -35.71
N PRO A 11 -0.88 -4.84 -34.38
CA PRO A 11 0.25 -4.81 -33.46
C PRO A 11 1.21 -5.93 -33.88
N PRO A 12 2.54 -5.73 -33.76
CA PRO A 12 3.49 -6.78 -34.06
C PRO A 12 3.12 -8.01 -33.22
N LYS A 13 2.58 -9.05 -33.87
CA LYS A 13 1.97 -10.19 -33.19
C LYS A 13 2.92 -10.81 -32.16
N GLY A 14 4.22 -10.82 -32.44
CA GLY A 14 5.26 -11.31 -31.53
C GLY A 14 5.36 -10.52 -30.21
N LEU A 15 5.31 -9.18 -30.26
CA LEU A 15 5.37 -8.34 -29.05
C LEU A 15 4.14 -8.55 -28.17
N LEU A 16 2.96 -8.65 -28.79
CA LEU A 16 1.71 -8.89 -28.08
C LEU A 16 1.77 -10.22 -27.33
N TRP A 17 2.12 -11.32 -28.01
CA TRP A 17 2.19 -12.64 -27.38
C TRP A 17 3.27 -12.74 -26.31
N LEU A 18 4.41 -12.07 -26.50
CA LEU A 18 5.49 -12.02 -25.51
C LEU A 18 5.04 -11.28 -24.23
N LEU A 19 4.42 -10.11 -24.37
CA LEU A 19 3.90 -9.35 -23.21
C LEU A 19 2.80 -10.12 -22.49
N LEU A 20 1.87 -10.74 -23.24
CA LEU A 20 0.83 -11.59 -22.67
C LEU A 20 1.44 -12.74 -21.86
N ALA A 21 2.40 -13.45 -22.43
CA ALA A 21 3.06 -14.59 -21.78
C ALA A 21 3.81 -14.16 -20.52
N LEU A 22 4.59 -13.07 -20.59
CA LEU A 22 5.36 -12.56 -19.46
C LEU A 22 4.46 -12.17 -18.29
N ILE A 23 3.36 -11.46 -18.55
CA ILE A 23 2.44 -10.98 -17.51
C ILE A 23 1.62 -12.14 -16.93
N ALA A 24 1.17 -13.06 -17.78
CA ALA A 24 0.50 -14.27 -17.33
C ALA A 24 1.43 -15.11 -16.45
N LEU A 25 2.72 -15.23 -16.81
CA LEU A 25 3.70 -15.96 -16.02
C LEU A 25 4.00 -15.27 -14.68
N LEU A 26 4.07 -13.95 -14.64
CA LEU A 26 4.28 -13.21 -13.38
C LEU A 26 3.05 -13.25 -12.46
N SER A 27 1.83 -13.26 -13.02
CA SER A 27 0.59 -13.08 -12.24
C SER A 27 -0.12 -14.38 -11.89
N LEU A 28 -0.26 -15.29 -12.88
CA LEU A 28 -1.02 -16.52 -12.72
C LEU A 28 -0.17 -17.67 -12.19
N LEU A 29 1.07 -17.79 -12.66
CA LEU A 29 1.88 -18.97 -12.33
C LEU A 29 2.13 -19.14 -10.82
N PRO A 30 2.50 -18.11 -10.04
CA PRO A 30 2.64 -18.26 -8.59
C PRO A 30 1.31 -18.63 -7.94
N SER A 31 0.22 -17.95 -8.31
CA SER A 31 -1.11 -18.17 -7.76
C SER A 31 -1.63 -19.59 -8.04
N LEU A 32 -1.43 -20.10 -9.25
CA LEU A 32 -1.76 -21.46 -9.65
C LEU A 32 -0.91 -22.48 -8.89
N ARG A 33 0.40 -22.22 -8.75
CA ARG A 33 1.30 -23.10 -8.00
C ARG A 33 0.86 -23.22 -6.54
N LEU A 34 0.48 -22.11 -5.92
CA LEU A 34 -0.03 -22.07 -4.56
C LEU A 34 -1.31 -22.90 -4.40
N LEU A 35 -2.26 -22.76 -5.34
CA LEU A 35 -3.49 -23.57 -5.35
C LEU A 35 -3.20 -25.06 -5.51
N ILE A 36 -2.31 -25.42 -6.44
CA ILE A 36 -1.91 -26.82 -6.66
C ILE A 36 -1.26 -27.39 -5.40
N SER A 37 -0.34 -26.66 -4.77
CA SER A 37 0.33 -27.10 -3.55
C SER A 37 -0.63 -27.30 -2.37
N ALA A 38 -1.63 -26.42 -2.21
CA ALA A 38 -2.63 -26.58 -1.16
C ALA A 38 -3.55 -27.79 -1.39
N LEU A 39 -3.88 -28.09 -2.65
CA LEU A 39 -4.79 -29.18 -3.03
C LEU A 39 -4.07 -30.51 -3.33
N PHE A 40 -2.74 -30.54 -3.31
CA PHE A 40 -1.94 -31.70 -3.73
C PHE A 40 -2.30 -32.97 -2.96
N ASP A 41 -2.43 -32.87 -1.64
CA ASP A 41 -2.72 -33.99 -0.75
C ASP A 41 -4.23 -34.16 -0.48
N TRP A 42 -5.12 -33.50 -1.23
CA TRP A 42 -6.57 -33.51 -0.95
C TRP A 42 -7.15 -34.93 -0.91
N GLN A 43 -6.64 -35.83 -1.73
CA GLN A 43 -7.08 -37.24 -1.79
C GLN A 43 -6.81 -38.01 -0.48
N GLN A 44 -5.93 -37.51 0.40
CA GLN A 44 -5.61 -38.14 1.68
C GLN A 44 -6.65 -37.87 2.78
N GLY A 45 -7.75 -37.18 2.46
CA GLY A 45 -8.86 -36.95 3.38
C GLY A 45 -8.44 -36.21 4.65
N SER A 46 -8.61 -36.85 5.81
CA SER A 46 -8.23 -36.28 7.12
C SER A 46 -6.73 -36.06 7.30
N ASN A 47 -5.89 -36.69 6.48
CA ASN A 47 -4.44 -36.48 6.50
C ASN A 47 -3.99 -35.35 5.57
N SER A 48 -4.90 -34.78 4.78
CA SER A 48 -4.58 -33.66 3.88
C SER A 48 -4.18 -32.41 4.66
N SER A 49 -3.30 -31.60 4.07
CA SER A 49 -2.84 -30.35 4.68
C SER A 49 -3.97 -29.32 4.85
N LEU A 50 -4.94 -29.29 3.92
CA LEU A 50 -6.15 -28.47 4.06
C LEU A 50 -6.99 -28.90 5.26
N TRP A 51 -7.23 -30.21 5.45
CA TRP A 51 -7.98 -30.69 6.60
C TRP A 51 -7.26 -30.38 7.91
N ARG A 52 -5.94 -30.59 7.96
CA ARG A 52 -5.10 -30.30 9.13
C ARG A 52 -5.18 -28.83 9.53
N VAL A 53 -5.06 -27.92 8.56
CA VAL A 53 -5.15 -26.48 8.80
C VAL A 53 -6.55 -26.06 9.26
N LEU A 54 -7.60 -26.58 8.62
CA LEU A 54 -8.99 -26.24 8.96
C LEU A 54 -9.47 -26.88 10.27
N SER A 55 -8.85 -27.98 10.69
CA SER A 55 -9.15 -28.64 11.96
C SER A 55 -8.32 -28.08 13.13
N ASN A 56 -7.31 -27.26 12.85
CA ASN A 56 -6.48 -26.65 13.87
C ASN A 56 -7.15 -25.41 14.47
N GLU A 57 -7.34 -25.41 15.79
CA GLU A 57 -7.92 -24.29 16.54
C GLU A 57 -7.13 -22.99 16.34
N SER A 58 -5.80 -23.07 16.26
CA SER A 58 -4.95 -21.88 16.10
C SER A 58 -5.26 -21.10 14.82
N THR A 59 -5.70 -21.80 13.76
CA THR A 59 -6.12 -21.20 12.49
C THR A 59 -7.35 -20.32 12.66
N TRP A 60 -8.33 -20.79 13.42
CA TRP A 60 -9.57 -20.05 13.66
C TRP A 60 -9.36 -18.90 14.65
N VAL A 61 -8.51 -19.09 15.66
CA VAL A 61 -8.07 -18.00 16.54
C VAL A 61 -7.38 -16.90 15.74
N ALA A 62 -6.44 -17.25 14.86
CA ALA A 62 -5.75 -16.26 14.02
C ALA A 62 -6.69 -15.59 13.01
N LEU A 63 -7.64 -16.33 12.44
CA LEU A 63 -8.68 -15.76 11.58
C LEU A 63 -9.52 -14.74 12.35
N TYR A 64 -10.01 -15.10 13.54
CA TYR A 64 -10.77 -14.20 14.39
C TYR A 64 -9.96 -12.96 14.76
N ASN A 65 -8.72 -13.12 15.20
CA ASN A 65 -7.81 -12.02 15.53
C ASN A 65 -7.57 -11.09 14.34
N SER A 66 -7.44 -11.66 13.13
CA SER A 66 -7.30 -10.89 11.90
C SER A 66 -8.53 -10.06 11.60
N LEU A 67 -9.72 -10.68 11.67
CA LEU A 67 -11.00 -10.01 11.43
C LEU A 67 -11.29 -8.93 12.48
N TYR A 68 -10.99 -9.20 13.76
CA TYR A 68 -11.18 -8.28 14.87
C TYR A 68 -10.31 -7.03 14.71
N THR A 69 -8.99 -7.21 14.57
CA THR A 69 -8.05 -6.08 14.47
C THR A 69 -8.20 -5.30 13.17
N SER A 70 -8.43 -5.97 12.02
CA SER A 70 -8.69 -5.29 10.74
C SER A 70 -10.05 -4.60 10.71
N GLY A 71 -11.08 -5.19 11.32
CA GLY A 71 -12.42 -4.59 11.45
C GLY A 71 -12.40 -3.31 12.28
N LEU A 72 -11.84 -3.38 13.49
CA LEU A 72 -11.69 -2.20 14.35
C LEU A 72 -10.78 -1.14 13.72
N GLY A 73 -9.65 -1.54 13.12
CA GLY A 73 -8.78 -0.62 12.39
C GLY A 73 -9.49 0.05 11.21
N THR A 74 -10.40 -0.65 10.53
CA THR A 74 -11.21 -0.06 9.45
C THR A 74 -12.18 0.98 9.96
N ILE A 75 -12.83 0.74 11.10
CA ILE A 75 -13.71 1.72 11.75
C ILE A 75 -12.91 2.98 12.11
N LEU A 76 -11.73 2.83 12.71
CA LEU A 76 -10.85 3.95 13.02
C LEU A 76 -10.37 4.69 11.76
N SER A 77 -10.04 3.95 10.70
CA SER A 77 -9.68 4.52 9.39
C SER A 77 -10.84 5.34 8.81
N LEU A 78 -12.08 4.86 8.94
CA LEU A 78 -13.28 5.55 8.49
C LEU A 78 -13.48 6.84 9.26
N LEU A 79 -13.36 6.81 10.58
CA LEU A 79 -13.51 8.00 11.43
C LEU A 79 -12.45 9.05 11.10
N LEU A 80 -11.17 8.69 11.12
CA LEU A 80 -10.07 9.61 10.87
C LEU A 80 -10.04 10.11 9.42
N GLY A 81 -10.14 9.19 8.45
CA GLY A 81 -10.08 9.51 7.02
C GLY A 81 -11.25 10.37 6.58
N SER A 82 -12.47 10.07 7.05
CA SER A 82 -13.66 10.87 6.73
C SER A 82 -13.60 12.24 7.40
N PHE A 83 -13.14 12.30 8.65
CA PHE A 83 -12.96 13.58 9.36
C PHE A 83 -12.04 14.52 8.59
N PHE A 84 -10.86 14.04 8.17
CA PHE A 84 -9.93 14.85 7.36
C PHE A 84 -10.51 15.19 5.98
N ALA A 85 -11.22 14.26 5.33
CA ALA A 85 -11.78 14.49 4.01
C ALA A 85 -12.89 15.54 4.04
N PHE A 86 -13.82 15.46 4.98
CA PHE A 86 -14.87 16.47 5.12
C PHE A 86 -14.29 17.84 5.49
N CYS A 87 -13.34 17.90 6.43
CA CYS A 87 -12.70 19.16 6.78
C CYS A 87 -11.95 19.77 5.58
N LEU A 88 -11.05 19.03 4.95
CA LEU A 88 -10.16 19.57 3.91
C LEU A 88 -10.86 19.77 2.57
N ALA A 89 -11.84 18.93 2.20
CA ALA A 89 -12.54 19.07 0.93
C ALA A 89 -13.66 20.11 1.02
N LEU A 90 -14.47 20.12 2.08
CA LEU A 90 -15.71 20.91 2.12
C LEU A 90 -15.58 22.27 2.82
N THR A 91 -14.47 22.57 3.51
CA THR A 91 -14.35 23.83 4.26
C THR A 91 -13.28 24.76 3.71
N ASN A 92 -13.20 25.99 4.21
CA ASN A 92 -12.27 27.02 3.76
C ASN A 92 -10.91 27.04 4.50
N ILE A 93 -10.42 25.90 5.01
CA ILE A 93 -9.12 25.74 5.70
C ILE A 93 -7.93 26.25 4.86
N ARG A 94 -6.93 26.85 5.52
CA ARG A 94 -5.71 27.41 4.89
C ARG A 94 -4.71 26.30 4.61
N GLY A 95 -3.89 26.46 3.57
CA GLY A 95 -2.76 25.56 3.32
C GLY A 95 -3.16 24.09 3.16
N LYS A 96 -4.31 23.79 2.54
CA LYS A 96 -4.87 22.43 2.40
C LYS A 96 -3.84 21.40 1.93
N GLN A 97 -2.92 21.79 1.04
CA GLN A 97 -1.86 20.90 0.55
C GLN A 97 -0.93 20.40 1.64
N ILE A 98 -0.61 21.22 2.66
CA ILE A 98 0.24 20.82 3.79
C ILE A 98 -0.50 19.79 4.66
N TRP A 99 -1.77 20.05 4.98
CA TRP A 99 -2.60 19.11 5.73
C TRP A 99 -2.73 17.77 5.04
N VAL A 100 -3.00 17.79 3.73
CA VAL A 100 -3.09 16.59 2.92
C VAL A 100 -1.74 15.87 2.89
N PHE A 101 -0.64 16.58 2.66
CA PHE A 101 0.70 16.00 2.64
C PHE A 101 1.04 15.29 3.95
N LEU A 102 0.85 15.97 5.09
CA LEU A 102 1.14 15.40 6.41
C LEU A 102 0.21 14.24 6.74
N PHE A 103 -1.08 14.33 6.40
CA PHE A 103 -2.03 13.25 6.67
C PHE A 103 -1.77 12.00 5.82
N MET A 104 -1.22 12.15 4.61
CA MET A 104 -0.85 11.02 3.75
C MET A 104 0.45 10.32 4.20
N LEU A 105 1.31 11.03 4.93
CA LEU A 105 2.65 10.56 5.29
C LEU A 105 2.64 9.24 6.11
N PRO A 106 1.79 9.04 7.14
CA PRO A 106 1.71 7.78 7.89
C PRO A 106 1.45 6.53 7.04
N MET A 107 0.69 6.65 5.94
CA MET A 107 0.44 5.52 5.02
C MET A 107 1.68 5.17 4.20
N MET A 108 2.56 6.15 3.97
CA MET A 108 3.78 5.99 3.18
C MET A 108 4.96 5.50 4.02
N ILE A 109 4.91 5.68 5.34
CA ILE A 109 5.86 5.11 6.30
C ILE A 109 5.64 3.59 6.37
N PRO A 110 6.70 2.76 6.38
CA PRO A 110 6.57 1.32 6.56
C PRO A 110 5.79 0.96 7.84
N PRO A 111 4.90 -0.05 7.82
CA PRO A 111 4.11 -0.45 8.99
C PRO A 111 4.94 -0.72 10.25
N GLN A 112 6.08 -1.40 10.10
CA GLN A 112 7.00 -1.68 11.21
C GLN A 112 7.62 -0.41 11.78
N VAL A 113 7.91 0.60 10.96
CA VAL A 113 8.45 1.88 11.47
C VAL A 113 7.38 2.62 12.27
N THR A 114 6.13 2.60 11.79
CA THR A 114 4.98 3.14 12.52
C THR A 114 4.82 2.44 13.87
N ALA A 115 4.81 1.10 13.88
CA ALA A 115 4.73 0.31 15.12
C ALA A 115 5.88 0.64 16.09
N LEU A 116 7.12 0.67 15.60
CA LEU A 116 8.29 1.00 16.41
C LEU A 116 8.19 2.39 17.05
N SER A 117 7.81 3.40 16.26
CA SER A 117 7.70 4.79 16.74
C SER A 117 6.66 4.94 17.85
N TRP A 118 5.54 4.21 17.76
CA TRP A 118 4.49 4.20 18.75
C TRP A 118 4.87 3.41 20.01
N LEU A 119 5.52 2.26 19.84
CA LEU A 119 6.06 1.48 20.96
C LEU A 119 7.08 2.29 21.76
N GLN A 120 7.89 3.11 21.10
CA GLN A 120 8.84 4.00 21.78
C GLN A 120 8.16 5.19 22.44
N LEU A 121 7.13 5.76 21.81
CA LEU A 121 6.39 6.86 22.40
C LEU A 121 5.67 6.43 23.69
N PHE A 122 4.95 5.31 23.67
CA PHE A 122 4.10 4.87 24.79
C PHE A 122 4.78 3.85 25.72
N GLY A 123 6.03 3.48 25.47
CA GLY A 123 6.76 2.52 26.30
C GLY A 123 7.23 3.12 27.64
N PRO A 124 7.51 2.28 28.66
CA PRO A 124 8.09 2.73 29.93
C PRO A 124 9.45 3.42 29.75
N SER A 125 10.21 3.02 28.74
CA SER A 125 11.50 3.62 28.36
C SER A 125 11.37 4.80 27.38
N SER A 126 10.17 5.38 27.24
CA SER A 126 9.90 6.51 26.35
C SER A 126 10.69 7.74 26.76
N ILE A 127 11.63 8.17 25.92
CA ILE A 127 12.46 9.35 26.19
C ILE A 127 11.60 10.63 26.22
N LEU A 128 10.60 10.73 25.33
CA LEU A 128 9.72 11.88 25.27
C LEU A 128 8.73 11.94 26.43
N LEU A 129 8.05 10.85 26.75
CA LEU A 129 7.08 10.89 27.85
C LEU A 129 7.77 10.99 29.22
N ASN A 130 8.99 10.46 29.37
CA ASN A 130 9.75 10.61 30.61
C ASN A 130 10.17 12.06 30.85
N SER A 131 10.49 12.84 29.81
CA SER A 131 10.89 14.25 29.98
C SER A 131 9.76 15.15 30.50
N ILE A 132 8.51 14.74 30.31
CA ILE A 132 7.31 15.45 30.79
C ILE A 132 6.58 14.71 31.93
N GLY A 133 7.17 13.63 32.46
CA GLY A 133 6.60 12.87 33.59
C GLY A 133 5.31 12.10 33.28
N LEU A 134 5.02 11.82 32.00
CA LEU A 134 3.83 11.08 31.55
C LEU A 134 4.13 9.65 31.10
N ALA A 135 5.38 9.19 31.23
CA ALA A 135 5.74 7.83 30.85
C ALA A 135 5.10 6.81 31.80
N PRO A 136 4.78 5.60 31.30
CA PRO A 136 4.45 4.48 32.17
C PRO A 136 5.59 4.20 33.16
N GLY A 137 5.24 3.75 34.37
CA GLY A 137 6.23 3.42 35.39
C GLY A 137 7.21 2.34 34.93
N PHE A 138 8.47 2.43 35.38
CA PHE A 138 9.48 1.42 35.06
C PHE A 138 9.01 0.01 35.42
N GLY A 139 9.19 -0.94 34.50
CA GLY A 139 8.73 -2.33 34.66
C GLY A 139 7.27 -2.59 34.28
N SER A 140 6.49 -1.57 33.92
CA SER A 140 5.14 -1.80 33.38
C SER A 140 5.21 -2.37 31.96
N THR A 141 4.13 -3.02 31.52
CA THR A 141 3.98 -3.37 30.10
C THR A 141 3.70 -2.13 29.27
N ASN A 142 4.09 -2.16 27.99
CA ASN A 142 3.67 -1.13 27.05
C ASN A 142 2.17 -1.27 26.79
N PRO A 143 1.35 -0.22 26.95
CA PRO A 143 -0.10 -0.29 26.76
C PRO A 143 -0.52 -0.66 25.33
N LEU A 144 0.37 -0.47 24.34
CA LEU A 144 0.11 -0.84 22.96
C LEU A 144 0.28 -2.32 22.66
N TYR A 145 0.85 -3.12 23.57
CA TYR A 145 0.86 -4.57 23.44
C TYR A 145 -0.53 -5.14 23.73
N SER A 146 -1.46 -4.87 22.82
CA SER A 146 -2.86 -5.26 22.88
C SER A 146 -3.48 -5.35 21.47
N PRO A 147 -4.56 -6.13 21.29
CA PRO A 147 -5.33 -6.14 20.04
C PRO A 147 -5.83 -4.76 19.63
N GLU A 148 -6.21 -3.93 20.60
CA GLU A 148 -6.67 -2.55 20.39
C GLU A 148 -5.52 -1.65 19.92
N GLY A 149 -4.30 -1.86 20.45
CA GLY A 149 -3.09 -1.21 19.96
C GLY A 149 -2.80 -1.55 18.49
N ILE A 150 -2.93 -2.83 18.11
CA ILE A 150 -2.80 -3.27 16.71
C ILE A 150 -3.86 -2.58 15.85
N ALA A 151 -5.12 -2.62 16.26
CA ALA A 151 -6.23 -2.00 15.53
C ALA A 151 -6.06 -0.48 15.38
N LEU A 152 -5.58 0.21 16.43
CA LEU A 152 -5.30 1.64 16.42
C LEU A 152 -4.29 2.00 15.34
N LEU A 153 -3.14 1.31 15.32
CA LEU A 153 -2.08 1.59 14.36
C LEU A 153 -2.49 1.22 12.93
N LEU A 154 -3.21 0.11 12.75
CA LEU A 154 -3.81 -0.23 11.45
C LEU A 154 -4.78 0.86 11.00
N GLY A 155 -5.58 1.40 11.91
CA GLY A 155 -6.53 2.48 11.60
C GLY A 155 -5.85 3.77 11.19
N ILE A 156 -4.81 4.18 11.90
CA ILE A 156 -4.03 5.37 11.57
C ILE A 156 -3.32 5.22 10.23
N GLN A 157 -2.71 4.05 9.99
CA GLN A 157 -1.96 3.80 8.75
C GLN A 157 -2.87 3.79 7.50
N HIS A 158 -4.10 3.28 7.62
CA HIS A 158 -5.02 3.12 6.48
C HIS A 158 -6.08 4.23 6.38
N ALA A 159 -6.20 5.14 7.35
CA ALA A 159 -7.06 6.31 7.26
C ALA A 159 -6.86 7.16 5.98
N PRO A 160 -5.63 7.33 5.45
CA PRO A 160 -5.41 8.07 4.21
C PRO A 160 -6.06 7.43 2.97
N LEU A 161 -6.25 6.10 2.96
CA LEU A 161 -6.96 5.40 1.87
C LEU A 161 -8.44 5.78 1.84
N VAL A 162 -9.08 5.87 3.02
CA VAL A 162 -10.46 6.35 3.14
C VAL A 162 -10.55 7.81 2.70
N PHE A 163 -9.61 8.64 3.16
CA PHE A 163 -9.56 10.05 2.78
C PHE A 163 -9.49 10.24 1.26
N LEU A 164 -8.61 9.50 0.57
CA LEU A 164 -8.49 9.57 -0.89
C LEU A 164 -9.77 9.13 -1.59
N ALA A 165 -10.35 8.00 -1.17
CA ALA A 165 -11.60 7.50 -1.75
C ALA A 165 -12.76 8.50 -1.58
N LEU A 166 -12.85 9.14 -0.41
CA LEU A 166 -13.90 10.09 -0.11
C LEU A 166 -13.69 11.43 -0.82
N ARG A 167 -12.44 11.91 -0.87
CA ARG A 167 -12.09 13.20 -1.46
C ARG A 167 -12.44 13.28 -2.94
N THR A 168 -12.18 12.22 -3.72
CA THR A 168 -12.53 12.19 -5.15
C THR A 168 -14.03 12.33 -5.38
N GLN A 169 -14.84 11.69 -4.54
CA GLN A 169 -16.31 11.83 -4.58
C GLN A 169 -16.76 13.23 -4.14
N LEU A 170 -16.16 13.79 -3.09
CA LEU A 170 -16.48 15.12 -2.58
C LEU A 170 -16.21 16.23 -3.62
N GLN A 171 -15.21 16.04 -4.49
CA GLN A 171 -14.89 16.97 -5.58
C GLN A 171 -15.94 16.97 -6.70
N CYS A 172 -16.72 15.90 -6.83
CA CYS A 172 -17.73 15.72 -7.88
C CYS A 172 -19.16 16.03 -7.40
N LEU A 173 -19.34 16.55 -6.18
CA LEU A 173 -20.66 16.85 -5.64
C LEU A 173 -21.37 17.96 -6.44
N PRO A 174 -22.67 17.81 -6.77
CA PRO A 174 -23.41 18.79 -7.55
C PRO A 174 -23.68 20.04 -6.69
N LYS A 175 -22.86 21.07 -6.91
CA LYS A 175 -22.94 22.35 -6.17
C LYS A 175 -24.33 22.99 -6.24
N GLU A 176 -24.96 22.93 -7.40
CA GLU A 176 -26.29 23.48 -7.67
C GLU A 176 -27.37 22.90 -6.74
N GLN A 177 -27.33 21.59 -6.48
CA GLN A 177 -28.30 20.94 -5.57
C GLN A 177 -28.11 21.41 -4.12
N ILE A 178 -26.86 21.62 -3.71
CA ILE A 178 -26.54 22.13 -2.37
C ILE A 178 -26.94 23.59 -2.26
N GLU A 179 -26.70 24.42 -3.28
CA GLU A 179 -27.11 25.82 -3.31
C GLU A 179 -28.64 25.95 -3.31
N ALA A 180 -29.36 25.13 -4.07
CA ALA A 180 -30.82 25.08 -4.05
C ALA A 180 -31.37 24.69 -2.66
N ALA A 181 -30.77 23.68 -2.00
CA ALA A 181 -31.14 23.32 -0.63
C ALA A 181 -30.91 24.48 0.35
N ARG A 182 -29.79 25.20 0.20
CA ARG A 182 -29.47 26.38 1.04
C ARG A 182 -30.44 27.54 0.79
N LEU A 183 -30.84 27.78 -0.46
CA LEU A 183 -31.86 28.79 -0.82
C LEU A 183 -33.24 28.45 -0.24
N ASN A 184 -33.59 27.16 -0.15
CA ASN A 184 -34.80 26.67 0.51
C ASN A 184 -34.69 26.63 2.05
N GLY A 185 -33.66 27.24 2.64
CA GLY A 185 -33.51 27.37 4.10
C GLY A 185 -32.86 26.19 4.81
N ALA A 186 -32.31 25.20 4.09
CA ALA A 186 -31.59 24.10 4.75
C ALA A 186 -30.33 24.62 5.48
N SER A 187 -30.14 24.23 6.73
CA SER A 187 -28.91 24.51 7.48
C SER A 187 -27.73 23.72 6.90
N LEU A 188 -26.49 24.16 7.15
CA LEU A 188 -25.29 23.41 6.73
C LEU A 188 -25.29 21.98 7.27
N TRP A 189 -25.86 21.78 8.45
CA TRP A 189 -25.96 20.47 9.07
C TRP A 189 -26.97 19.56 8.37
N ARG A 190 -28.14 20.09 7.98
CA ARG A 190 -29.10 19.35 7.14
C ARG A 190 -28.50 19.03 5.77
N VAL A 191 -27.83 19.99 5.13
CA VAL A 191 -27.11 19.73 3.86
C VAL A 191 -26.08 18.60 4.04
N PHE A 192 -25.34 18.59 5.14
CA PHE A 192 -24.36 17.55 5.40
C PHE A 192 -25.01 16.15 5.57
N ILE A 193 -26.02 16.03 6.44
CA ILE A 193 -26.66 14.75 6.76
C ILE A 193 -27.56 14.25 5.61
N ASP A 194 -28.32 15.13 4.98
CA ASP A 194 -29.40 14.75 4.06
C ASP A 194 -28.91 14.66 2.60
N ILE A 195 -27.82 15.36 2.25
CA ILE A 195 -27.30 15.43 0.87
C ILE A 195 -25.88 14.89 0.79
N VAL A 196 -24.92 15.49 1.51
CA VAL A 196 -23.50 15.15 1.35
C VAL A 196 -23.21 13.72 1.80
N LEU A 197 -23.60 13.34 3.02
CA LEU A 197 -23.30 12.03 3.58
C LEU A 197 -23.94 10.87 2.77
N PRO A 198 -25.21 10.95 2.33
CA PRO A 198 -25.83 9.92 1.49
C PRO A 198 -25.19 9.81 0.11
N LEU A 199 -24.77 10.92 -0.49
CA LEU A 199 -24.02 10.92 -1.76
C LEU A 199 -22.61 10.35 -1.61
N CYS A 200 -22.04 10.45 -0.40
CA CYS A 200 -20.71 9.94 -0.08
C CYS A 200 -20.68 8.47 0.34
N ARG A 201 -21.84 7.83 0.60
CA ARG A 201 -21.90 6.47 1.15
C ARG A 201 -21.14 5.45 0.31
N THR A 202 -21.15 5.57 -1.01
CA THR A 202 -20.43 4.70 -1.95
C THR A 202 -18.92 4.81 -1.78
N ALA A 203 -18.43 6.04 -1.63
CA ALA A 203 -17.03 6.32 -1.40
C ALA A 203 -16.57 5.87 -0.01
N LEU A 204 -17.44 5.99 1.00
CA LEU A 204 -17.19 5.45 2.34
C LEU A 204 -17.08 3.92 2.32
N TRP A 205 -18.00 3.22 1.66
CA TRP A 205 -17.90 1.76 1.48
C TRP A 205 -16.65 1.34 0.70
N ALA A 206 -16.32 2.07 -0.36
CA ALA A 206 -15.11 1.83 -1.13
C ALA A 206 -13.84 2.01 -0.28
N GLY A 207 -13.76 3.12 0.47
CA GLY A 207 -12.68 3.41 1.40
C GLY A 207 -12.57 2.37 2.52
N ALA A 208 -13.69 1.99 3.13
CA ALA A 208 -13.76 0.97 4.16
C ALA A 208 -13.18 -0.37 3.69
N ALA A 209 -13.62 -0.84 2.52
CA ALA A 209 -13.15 -2.11 1.98
C ALA A 209 -11.65 -2.08 1.63
N ILE A 210 -11.14 -0.98 1.05
CA ILE A 210 -9.71 -0.85 0.76
C ILE A 210 -8.89 -0.82 2.06
N ALA A 211 -9.35 -0.09 3.08
CA ALA A 211 -8.70 -0.06 4.39
C ALA A 211 -8.73 -1.43 5.07
N PHE A 212 -9.85 -2.15 5.01
CA PHE A 212 -9.99 -3.49 5.58
C PHE A 212 -9.06 -4.49 4.92
N VAL A 213 -9.04 -4.57 3.59
CA VAL A 213 -8.16 -5.50 2.86
C VAL A 213 -6.68 -5.19 3.13
N SER A 214 -6.34 -3.89 3.21
CA SER A 214 -4.96 -3.46 3.51
C SER A 214 -4.56 -3.81 4.94
N ALA A 215 -5.48 -3.64 5.91
CA ALA A 215 -5.26 -4.00 7.31
C ALA A 215 -5.16 -5.52 7.52
N LEU A 216 -6.02 -6.30 6.87
CA LEU A 216 -6.02 -7.76 6.90
C LEU A 216 -4.71 -8.34 6.36
N GLY A 217 -4.13 -7.71 5.33
CA GLY A 217 -2.86 -8.12 4.73
C GLY A 217 -1.60 -7.54 5.37
N ASN A 218 -1.74 -6.73 6.43
CA ASN A 218 -0.62 -6.08 7.07
C ASN A 218 0.18 -7.07 7.93
N PHE A 219 1.48 -7.15 7.68
CA PHE A 219 2.39 -7.98 8.48
C PHE A 219 3.12 -7.16 9.55
N GLY A 220 3.65 -5.99 9.20
CA GLY A 220 4.59 -5.27 10.07
C GLY A 220 4.02 -4.80 11.40
N ILE A 221 2.81 -4.22 11.43
CA ILE A 221 2.20 -3.76 12.70
C ILE A 221 1.86 -4.95 13.60
N PRO A 222 1.12 -5.97 13.14
CA PRO A 222 0.83 -7.14 13.97
C PRO A 222 2.08 -7.93 14.38
N ALA A 223 3.14 -7.95 13.57
CA ALA A 223 4.37 -8.63 13.94
C ALA A 223 5.01 -7.97 15.17
N MET A 224 5.15 -6.65 15.17
CA MET A 224 5.82 -5.93 16.26
C MET A 224 5.01 -5.84 17.56
N LEU A 225 3.68 -5.76 17.46
CA LEU A 225 2.81 -5.63 18.63
C LEU A 225 2.26 -6.98 19.10
N GLY A 226 2.00 -7.91 18.18
CA GLY A 226 1.31 -9.17 18.44
C GLY A 226 2.23 -10.33 18.82
N ILE A 227 3.39 -10.47 18.18
CA ILE A 227 4.34 -11.56 18.50
C ILE A 227 4.77 -11.54 19.98
N PRO A 228 5.14 -10.39 20.59
CA PRO A 228 5.56 -10.35 22.00
C PRO A 228 4.51 -10.81 23.01
N ILE A 229 3.22 -10.77 22.64
CA ILE A 229 2.08 -11.20 23.48
C ILE A 229 1.39 -12.45 22.95
N SER A 230 2.01 -13.18 22.01
CA SER A 230 1.43 -14.37 21.36
C SER A 230 0.05 -14.13 20.73
N TYR A 231 -0.23 -12.90 20.29
CA TYR A 231 -1.45 -12.53 19.58
C TYR A 231 -1.23 -12.66 18.07
N PHE A 232 -1.52 -13.85 17.53
CA PHE A 232 -1.27 -14.14 16.13
C PHE A 232 -2.50 -13.82 15.28
N VAL A 233 -2.27 -13.02 14.23
CA VAL A 233 -3.17 -12.86 13.07
C VAL A 233 -2.70 -13.79 11.94
N LEU A 234 -3.52 -14.01 10.92
CA LEU A 234 -3.23 -14.93 9.80
C LEU A 234 -1.87 -14.68 9.13
N PRO A 235 -1.47 -13.43 8.79
CA PRO A 235 -0.12 -13.12 8.31
C PRO A 235 1.00 -13.68 9.20
N ILE A 236 0.84 -13.55 10.53
CA ILE A 236 1.83 -13.99 11.51
C ILE A 236 1.79 -15.49 11.69
N GLN A 237 0.61 -16.10 11.69
CA GLN A 237 0.50 -17.56 11.76
C GLN A 237 1.17 -18.22 10.55
N ILE A 238 0.98 -17.68 9.35
CA ILE A 238 1.67 -18.15 8.13
C ILE A 238 3.19 -18.07 8.32
N TYR A 239 3.70 -16.95 8.84
CA TYR A 239 5.13 -16.76 9.12
C TYR A 239 5.67 -17.75 10.17
N GLN A 240 4.94 -17.96 11.26
CA GLN A 240 5.30 -18.90 12.33
C GLN A 240 5.30 -20.35 11.82
N THR A 241 4.31 -20.74 11.03
CA THR A 241 4.25 -22.07 10.41
C THR A 241 5.40 -22.27 9.43
N LEU A 242 5.74 -21.27 8.60
CA LEU A 242 6.90 -21.31 7.70
C LEU A 242 8.22 -21.52 8.47
N SER A 243 8.34 -20.90 9.65
CA SER A 243 9.53 -20.98 10.50
C SER A 243 9.64 -22.29 11.31
N SER A 244 8.63 -23.16 11.27
CA SER A 244 8.62 -24.43 12.02
C SER A 244 9.48 -25.55 11.42
N PHE A 245 9.91 -25.42 10.17
CA PHE A 245 10.71 -26.41 9.41
C PHE A 245 10.20 -27.87 9.45
N GLY A 246 8.90 -28.08 9.67
CA GLY A 246 8.28 -29.41 9.65
C GLY A 246 8.20 -30.03 8.24
N PRO A 247 8.07 -31.37 8.13
CA PRO A 247 8.01 -32.06 6.84
C PRO A 247 6.80 -31.68 5.97
N SER A 248 5.68 -31.27 6.57
CA SER A 248 4.48 -30.79 5.88
C SER A 248 4.39 -29.27 5.75
N MET A 249 5.39 -28.53 6.24
CA MET A 249 5.33 -27.07 6.42
C MET A 249 4.91 -26.34 5.15
N LEU A 250 5.49 -26.67 3.99
CA LEU A 250 5.19 -25.97 2.74
C LEU A 250 3.73 -26.17 2.30
N ASN A 251 3.15 -27.34 2.54
CA ASN A 251 1.76 -27.63 2.18
C ASN A 251 0.78 -26.99 3.19
N ASP A 252 1.13 -26.95 4.48
CA ASP A 252 0.34 -26.28 5.52
C ASP A 252 0.30 -24.75 5.32
N VAL A 253 1.46 -24.17 5.00
CA VAL A 253 1.59 -22.74 4.66
C VAL A 253 0.85 -22.40 3.37
N ALA A 254 0.86 -23.30 2.36
CA ALA A 254 0.05 -23.14 1.16
C ALA A 254 -1.45 -23.13 1.49
N ALA A 255 -1.93 -24.06 2.33
CA ALA A 255 -3.32 -24.14 2.76
C ALA A 255 -3.78 -22.89 3.53
N LEU A 256 -2.99 -22.40 4.50
CA LEU A 256 -3.25 -21.13 5.19
C LEU A 256 -3.29 -19.94 4.23
N SER A 257 -2.39 -19.91 3.25
CA SER A 257 -2.34 -18.84 2.26
C SER A 257 -3.53 -18.87 1.29
N VAL A 258 -4.03 -20.06 0.93
CA VAL A 258 -5.28 -20.19 0.17
C VAL A 258 -6.46 -19.69 0.98
N LEU A 259 -6.57 -20.05 2.26
CA LEU A 259 -7.63 -19.55 3.15
C LEU A 259 -7.65 -18.02 3.19
N MET A 260 -6.48 -17.40 3.40
CA MET A 260 -6.33 -15.95 3.40
C MET A 260 -6.62 -15.32 2.02
N GLY A 261 -6.19 -15.96 0.93
CA GLY A 261 -6.46 -15.52 -0.44
C GLY A 261 -7.95 -15.55 -0.79
N VAL A 262 -8.66 -16.62 -0.41
CA VAL A 262 -10.11 -16.74 -0.58
C VAL A 262 -10.85 -15.66 0.20
N LEU A 263 -10.43 -15.41 1.45
CA LEU A 263 -10.99 -14.33 2.26
C LEU A 263 -10.81 -12.96 1.59
N ALA A 264 -9.58 -12.64 1.15
CA ALA A 264 -9.27 -11.37 0.48
C ALA A 264 -10.08 -11.18 -0.82
N ILE A 265 -10.15 -12.22 -1.67
CA ILE A 265 -10.94 -12.20 -2.91
C ILE A 265 -12.44 -12.05 -2.59
N GLY A 266 -12.94 -12.76 -1.57
CA GLY A 266 -14.32 -12.65 -1.10
C GLY A 266 -14.69 -11.22 -0.70
N ILE A 267 -13.79 -10.51 -0.01
CA ILE A 267 -14.02 -9.12 0.40
C ILE A 267 -14.00 -8.17 -0.79
N VAL A 268 -13.03 -8.32 -1.69
CA VAL A 268 -12.92 -7.46 -2.89
C VAL A 268 -14.08 -7.67 -3.84
N THR A 269 -14.56 -8.91 -4.00
CA THR A 269 -15.76 -9.19 -4.80
C THR A 269 -17.01 -8.61 -4.14
N LEU A 270 -17.18 -8.76 -2.83
CA LEU A 270 -18.28 -8.15 -2.08
C LEU A 270 -18.27 -6.61 -2.23
N GLN A 271 -17.10 -5.99 -2.12
CA GLN A 271 -16.91 -4.56 -2.37
C GLN A 271 -17.37 -4.17 -3.78
N GLY A 272 -16.93 -4.89 -4.82
CA GLY A 272 -17.30 -4.61 -6.21
C GLY A 272 -18.81 -4.72 -6.46
N VAL A 273 -19.48 -5.67 -5.80
CA VAL A 273 -20.95 -5.81 -5.85
C VAL A 273 -21.64 -4.64 -5.16
N MET A 274 -21.19 -4.25 -3.96
CA MET A 274 -21.77 -3.13 -3.21
C MET A 274 -21.61 -1.80 -3.95
N GLN A 275 -20.45 -1.56 -4.57
CA GLN A 275 -20.21 -0.36 -5.37
C GLN A 275 -21.22 -0.26 -6.52
N ARG A 276 -21.45 -1.34 -7.27
CA ARG A 276 -22.40 -1.37 -8.40
C ARG A 276 -23.85 -1.10 -7.97
N ARG A 277 -24.27 -1.58 -6.80
CA ARG A 277 -25.64 -1.41 -6.29
C ARG A 277 -25.96 0.02 -5.85
N HIS A 278 -24.95 0.79 -5.46
CA HIS A 278 -25.13 2.11 -4.88
C HIS A 278 -24.64 3.26 -5.76
N VAL A 279 -24.20 2.99 -7.00
CA VAL A 279 -23.83 4.04 -7.97
C VAL A 279 -25.03 4.94 -8.20
N LEU A 280 -25.02 6.11 -7.58
CA LEU A 280 -25.92 7.19 -7.93
C LEU A 280 -25.31 7.88 -9.15
N PRO A 281 -25.97 7.89 -10.32
CA PRO A 281 -25.48 8.68 -11.44
C PRO A 281 -25.43 10.14 -11.00
N LEU A 282 -24.23 10.69 -10.94
CA LEU A 282 -24.03 12.12 -10.70
C LEU A 282 -24.50 12.83 -11.98
N ILE A 283 -25.73 13.33 -11.96
CA ILE A 283 -26.29 14.15 -13.03
C ILE A 283 -25.92 15.60 -12.71
N GLY A 284 -25.00 16.17 -13.50
CA GLY A 284 -24.55 17.56 -13.37
C GLY A 284 -23.14 17.76 -13.93
N MET A 285 -22.80 18.99 -14.32
CA MET A 285 -21.41 19.32 -14.66
C MET A 285 -20.55 19.23 -13.40
N ALA A 286 -19.33 18.68 -13.53
CA ALA A 286 -18.33 18.73 -12.47
C ALA A 286 -18.05 20.20 -12.11
N GLY A 287 -18.66 20.67 -11.02
CA GLY A 287 -18.57 22.04 -10.55
C GLY A 287 -17.31 22.30 -9.72
N ARG A 288 -17.02 23.57 -9.47
CA ARG A 288 -15.96 24.00 -8.55
C ARG A 288 -16.20 23.40 -7.16
N ALA A 289 -15.15 22.88 -6.51
CA ALA A 289 -15.25 22.25 -5.19
C ALA A 289 -16.03 23.12 -4.18
N LEU A 290 -16.96 22.51 -3.44
CA LEU A 290 -17.72 23.16 -2.38
C LEU A 290 -16.78 23.72 -1.30
N SER A 291 -17.11 24.90 -0.78
CA SER A 291 -16.35 25.50 0.33
C SER A 291 -17.28 26.22 1.31
N PHE A 292 -17.64 25.53 2.39
CA PHE A 292 -18.31 26.11 3.53
C PHE A 292 -17.36 27.06 4.26
N GLN A 293 -17.87 28.27 4.55
CA GLN A 293 -17.13 29.27 5.31
C GLN A 293 -17.30 29.00 6.80
N LEU A 294 -16.22 28.60 7.49
CA LEU A 294 -16.26 28.28 8.92
C LEU A 294 -16.24 29.52 9.84
N GLY A 295 -15.90 30.71 9.31
CA GLY A 295 -15.75 31.93 10.13
C GLY A 295 -14.78 31.71 11.30
N LYS A 296 -15.21 31.98 12.53
CA LYS A 296 -14.42 31.79 13.76
C LYS A 296 -14.06 30.32 14.04
N TRP A 297 -14.92 29.38 13.63
CA TRP A 297 -14.69 27.94 13.82
C TRP A 297 -13.55 27.39 12.97
N ARG A 298 -13.08 28.16 11.98
CA ARG A 298 -11.93 27.80 11.16
C ARG A 298 -10.69 27.51 12.01
N LEU A 299 -10.36 28.40 12.95
CA LEU A 299 -9.20 28.24 13.81
C LEU A 299 -9.34 27.00 14.68
N VAL A 300 -10.54 26.76 15.24
CA VAL A 300 -10.84 25.58 16.05
C VAL A 300 -10.63 24.29 15.23
N THR A 301 -11.10 24.25 13.99
CA THR A 301 -10.90 23.11 13.10
C THR A 301 -9.43 22.91 12.72
N GLU A 302 -8.70 24.00 12.42
CA GLU A 302 -7.26 23.94 12.11
C GLU A 302 -6.45 23.46 13.32
N VAL A 303 -6.77 23.92 14.54
CA VAL A 303 -6.13 23.45 15.78
C VAL A 303 -6.47 21.98 16.05
N LEU A 304 -7.72 21.56 15.86
CA LEU A 304 -8.12 20.17 16.02
C LEU A 304 -7.39 19.24 15.03
N LEU A 305 -7.31 19.61 13.76
CA LEU A 305 -6.53 18.87 12.77
C LEU A 305 -5.04 18.82 13.15
N GLY A 306 -4.50 19.93 13.65
CA GLY A 306 -3.12 20.04 14.13
C GLY A 306 -2.85 19.11 15.30
N MET A 307 -3.74 19.05 16.29
CA MET A 307 -3.64 18.15 17.43
C MET A 307 -3.69 16.68 17.00
N VAL A 308 -4.61 16.33 16.09
CA VAL A 308 -4.70 14.96 15.57
C VAL A 308 -3.42 14.59 14.81
N LEU A 309 -2.93 15.44 13.89
CA LEU A 309 -1.66 15.20 13.20
C LEU A 309 -0.47 15.13 14.15
N CYS A 310 -0.47 15.96 15.19
CA CYS A 310 0.57 15.92 16.21
C CYS A 310 0.59 14.56 16.91
N ALA A 311 -0.59 14.07 17.34
CA ALA A 311 -0.71 12.79 18.02
C ALA A 311 -0.38 11.60 17.11
N ILE A 312 -0.84 11.59 15.86
CA ILE A 312 -0.71 10.41 14.99
C ILE A 312 0.62 10.34 14.22
N LEU A 313 1.29 11.47 14.03
CA LEU A 313 2.50 11.55 13.20
C LEU A 313 3.68 12.20 13.93
N LEU A 314 3.53 13.43 14.43
CA LEU A 314 4.68 14.18 14.94
C LEU A 314 5.22 13.59 16.25
N ALA A 315 4.37 13.30 17.23
CA ALA A 315 4.80 12.76 18.51
C ALA A 315 5.50 11.39 18.37
N PRO A 316 4.97 10.40 17.62
CA PRO A 316 5.69 9.14 17.37
C PRO A 316 7.01 9.36 16.62
N LEU A 317 7.03 10.24 15.62
CA LEU A 317 8.26 10.55 14.88
C LEU A 317 9.32 11.19 15.78
N LEU A 318 8.93 12.12 16.66
CA LEU A 318 9.84 12.73 17.62
C LEU A 318 10.35 11.68 18.62
N ALA A 319 9.52 10.72 19.05
CA ALA A 319 9.96 9.64 19.93
C ALA A 319 11.00 8.75 19.25
N LEU A 320 10.80 8.48 17.97
CA LEU A 320 11.72 7.72 17.13
C LEU A 320 13.07 8.45 16.94
N ILE A 321 13.01 9.76 16.67
CA ILE A 321 14.20 10.61 16.57
C ILE A 321 14.94 10.65 17.91
N ALA A 322 14.24 10.91 19.01
CA ALA A 322 14.83 10.95 20.34
C ALA A 322 15.53 9.62 20.68
N THR A 323 14.88 8.49 20.37
CA THR A 323 15.45 7.15 20.60
C THR A 323 16.71 6.90 19.76
N SER A 324 16.79 7.45 18.54
CA SER A 324 17.97 7.30 17.69
C SER A 324 19.20 8.10 18.17
N LEU A 325 19.03 9.02 19.13
CA LEU A 325 20.05 9.96 19.60
C LEU A 325 20.60 9.62 21.00
N VAL A 326 20.20 8.50 21.57
CA VAL A 326 20.60 8.05 22.92
C VAL A 326 21.46 6.79 22.81
N PRO A 327 22.46 6.55 23.69
CA PRO A 327 23.29 5.35 23.63
C PRO A 327 22.51 4.05 23.82
N THR A 328 21.52 4.06 24.70
CA THR A 328 20.73 2.88 25.09
C THR A 328 19.32 3.29 25.50
N LEU A 329 18.35 2.38 25.40
CA LEU A 329 16.98 2.66 25.83
C LEU A 329 16.90 2.96 27.33
N GLY A 330 16.04 3.92 27.69
CA GLY A 330 15.78 4.31 29.08
C GLY A 330 16.72 5.39 29.64
N VAL A 331 17.77 5.77 28.91
CA VAL A 331 18.62 6.91 29.28
C VAL A 331 17.94 8.22 28.87
N PRO A 332 17.84 9.23 29.75
CA PRO A 332 17.25 10.52 29.39
C PRO A 332 18.09 11.22 28.32
N LEU A 333 17.45 11.94 27.40
CA LEU A 333 18.14 12.69 26.35
C LEU A 333 18.53 14.09 26.86
N ASN A 334 19.80 14.25 27.21
CA ASN A 334 20.43 15.48 27.69
C ASN A 334 21.73 15.75 26.93
N ALA A 335 22.40 16.88 27.19
CA ALA A 335 23.66 17.24 26.54
C ALA A 335 24.76 16.16 26.70
N ASP A 336 24.79 15.46 27.84
CA ASP A 336 25.80 14.44 28.15
C ASP A 336 25.53 13.08 27.50
N THR A 337 24.26 12.77 27.23
CA THR A 337 23.82 11.46 26.72
C THR A 337 23.52 11.47 25.23
N LEU A 338 23.44 12.66 24.61
CA LEU A 338 23.25 12.80 23.19
C LEU A 338 24.42 12.17 22.42
N THR A 339 24.11 11.22 21.55
CA THR A 339 25.10 10.50 20.76
C THR A 339 24.59 10.15 19.37
N PHE A 340 25.52 10.13 18.42
CA PHE A 340 25.29 9.65 17.06
C PHE A 340 25.87 8.25 16.84
N ALA A 341 26.07 7.47 17.91
CA ALA A 341 26.65 6.13 17.83
C ALA A 341 25.86 5.19 16.90
N ALA A 342 24.53 5.18 17.02
CA ALA A 342 23.66 4.39 16.15
C ALA A 342 23.74 4.82 14.68
N TRP A 343 23.85 6.13 14.42
CA TRP A 343 24.03 6.68 13.09
C TRP A 343 25.39 6.31 12.48
N ARG A 344 26.46 6.29 13.28
CA ARG A 344 27.78 5.81 12.83
C ARG A 344 27.75 4.31 12.52
N ALA A 345 27.22 3.50 13.44
CA ALA A 345 27.10 2.04 13.28
C ALA A 345 26.27 1.65 12.04
N MET A 346 25.30 2.48 11.64
CA MET A 346 24.50 2.29 10.44
C MET A 346 25.32 2.39 9.13
N PHE A 347 26.32 3.29 9.08
CA PHE A 347 27.12 3.54 7.88
C PHE A 347 28.43 2.76 7.83
N ASP A 348 28.70 1.91 8.82
CA ASP A 348 29.83 0.99 8.74
C ASP A 348 29.61 0.01 7.57
N ASN A 349 30.51 0.03 6.59
CA ASN A 349 30.38 -0.68 5.31
C ASN A 349 30.20 -2.22 5.42
N GLN A 350 30.56 -2.80 6.57
CA GLN A 350 30.38 -4.23 6.86
C GLN A 350 29.05 -4.55 7.56
N SER A 351 28.26 -3.54 7.90
CA SER A 351 26.99 -3.72 8.60
C SER A 351 25.92 -4.33 7.68
N ALA A 352 25.04 -5.15 8.27
CA ALA A 352 23.83 -5.64 7.59
C ALA A 352 22.95 -4.48 7.08
N THR A 353 23.05 -3.31 7.72
CA THR A 353 22.29 -2.10 7.41
C THR A 353 22.65 -1.50 6.04
N TRP A 354 23.95 -1.33 5.76
CA TRP A 354 24.39 -0.82 4.46
C TRP A 354 23.97 -1.74 3.31
N ARG A 355 24.11 -3.05 3.52
CA ARG A 355 23.66 -4.07 2.57
C ARG A 355 22.14 -4.03 2.36
N ALA A 356 21.37 -3.86 3.43
CA ALA A 356 19.92 -3.76 3.32
C ALA A 356 19.46 -2.48 2.60
N LEU A 357 20.12 -1.35 2.83
CA LEU A 357 19.89 -0.09 2.12
C LEU A 357 20.12 -0.26 0.62
N THR A 358 21.29 -0.79 0.25
CA THR A 358 21.64 -1.03 -1.16
C THR A 358 20.72 -2.02 -1.85
N ASN A 359 20.34 -3.12 -1.18
CA ASN A 359 19.36 -4.08 -1.69
C ASN A 359 17.98 -3.44 -1.90
N SER A 360 17.44 -2.72 -0.91
CA SER A 360 16.14 -2.05 -1.00
C SER A 360 16.09 -1.00 -2.12
N ILE A 361 17.13 -0.18 -2.26
CA ILE A 361 17.21 0.82 -3.34
C ILE A 361 17.34 0.12 -4.69
N THR A 362 18.22 -0.88 -4.81
CA THR A 362 18.41 -1.60 -6.08
C THR A 362 17.12 -2.29 -6.52
N LEU A 363 16.42 -3.00 -5.61
CA LEU A 363 15.16 -3.67 -5.90
C LEU A 363 14.04 -2.70 -6.30
N SER A 364 13.88 -1.60 -5.57
CA SER A 364 12.82 -0.62 -5.83
C SER A 364 13.06 0.20 -7.12
N VAL A 365 14.30 0.64 -7.37
CA VAL A 365 14.66 1.37 -8.59
C VAL A 365 14.56 0.44 -9.81
N SER A 366 15.11 -0.77 -9.74
CA SER A 366 15.02 -1.72 -10.86
C SER A 366 13.57 -2.12 -11.14
N ALA A 367 12.76 -2.40 -10.11
CA ALA A 367 11.38 -2.80 -10.30
C ALA A 367 10.54 -1.67 -10.90
N SER A 368 10.69 -0.43 -10.40
CA SER A 368 9.98 0.73 -10.94
C SER A 368 10.35 1.03 -12.39
N LEU A 369 11.64 0.96 -12.75
CA LEU A 369 12.09 1.16 -14.14
C LEU A 369 11.57 0.07 -15.09
N VAL A 370 11.67 -1.20 -14.69
CA VAL A 370 11.19 -2.33 -15.51
C VAL A 370 9.67 -2.25 -15.68
N LEU A 371 8.93 -1.96 -14.62
CA LEU A 371 7.47 -1.79 -14.71
C LEU A 371 7.07 -0.59 -15.57
N MET A 372 7.78 0.55 -15.47
CA MET A 372 7.54 1.70 -16.34
C MET A 372 7.68 1.33 -17.83
N LEU A 373 8.77 0.63 -18.18
CA LEU A 373 9.04 0.20 -19.55
C LEU A 373 8.03 -0.84 -20.05
N LEU A 374 7.51 -1.70 -19.16
CA LEU A 374 6.53 -2.73 -19.49
C LEU A 374 5.10 -2.16 -19.58
N CYS A 375 4.73 -1.25 -18.69
CA CYS A 375 3.38 -0.68 -18.62
C CYS A 375 3.05 0.26 -19.79
N LEU A 376 4.03 0.96 -20.36
CA LEU A 376 3.85 1.84 -21.52
C LEU A 376 3.25 1.11 -22.74
N PRO A 377 3.91 0.08 -23.32
CA PRO A 377 3.36 -0.66 -24.46
C PRO A 377 2.11 -1.45 -24.07
N LEU A 378 2.01 -1.94 -22.83
CA LEU A 378 0.85 -2.68 -22.35
C LEU A 378 -0.40 -1.80 -22.30
N ALA A 379 -0.31 -0.60 -21.73
CA ALA A 379 -1.42 0.34 -21.65
C ALA A 379 -1.92 0.74 -23.05
N TRP A 380 -0.99 1.04 -23.97
CA TRP A 380 -1.31 1.34 -25.36
C TRP A 380 -2.08 0.18 -26.01
N LEU A 381 -1.60 -1.04 -25.83
CA LEU A 381 -2.18 -2.24 -26.44
C LEU A 381 -3.57 -2.58 -25.86
N LEU A 382 -3.76 -2.40 -24.55
CA LEU A 382 -5.06 -2.60 -23.88
C LEU A 382 -6.13 -1.61 -24.37
N VAL A 383 -5.76 -0.38 -24.67
CA VAL A 383 -6.70 0.68 -25.11
C VAL A 383 -6.95 0.63 -26.61
N ARG A 384 -5.90 0.48 -27.43
CA ARG A 384 -6.02 0.57 -28.90
C ARG A 384 -6.46 -0.72 -29.56
N PHE A 385 -6.23 -1.88 -28.94
CA PHE A 385 -6.59 -3.19 -29.50
C PHE A 385 -7.44 -4.00 -28.53
N PRO A 386 -8.67 -3.57 -28.20
CA PRO A 386 -9.53 -4.30 -27.28
C PRO A 386 -9.88 -5.68 -27.86
N SER A 387 -9.24 -6.73 -27.36
CA SER A 387 -9.53 -8.12 -27.71
C SER A 387 -9.94 -8.92 -26.46
N ARG A 388 -10.64 -10.05 -26.66
CA ARG A 388 -11.02 -10.95 -25.56
C ARG A 388 -9.82 -11.39 -24.68
N PRO A 389 -8.68 -11.86 -25.22
CA PRO A 389 -7.55 -12.26 -24.38
C PRO A 389 -6.96 -11.09 -23.59
N LEU A 390 -6.96 -9.88 -24.15
CA LEU A 390 -6.45 -8.68 -23.46
C LEU A 390 -7.36 -8.20 -22.35
N ARG A 391 -8.68 -8.31 -22.54
CA ARG A 391 -9.64 -8.04 -21.46
C ARG A 391 -9.49 -9.02 -20.32
N TRP A 392 -9.25 -10.29 -20.62
CA TRP A 392 -8.99 -11.30 -19.59
C TRP A 392 -7.66 -11.04 -18.87
N LEU A 393 -6.60 -10.73 -19.62
CA LEU A 393 -5.30 -10.35 -19.03
C LEU A 393 -5.44 -9.15 -18.10
N TYR A 394 -6.17 -8.11 -18.50
CA TYR A 394 -6.38 -6.92 -17.68
C TYR A 394 -6.97 -7.25 -16.31
N ASN A 395 -7.94 -8.17 -16.26
CA ASN A 395 -8.53 -8.61 -15.00
C ASN A 395 -7.55 -9.46 -14.16
N VAL A 396 -6.70 -10.25 -14.82
CA VAL A 396 -5.69 -11.11 -14.18
C VAL A 396 -4.56 -10.31 -13.56
N ILE A 397 -4.18 -9.17 -14.16
CA ILE A 397 -3.11 -8.29 -13.66
C ILE A 397 -3.40 -7.80 -12.23
N ASP A 398 -4.67 -7.65 -11.86
CA ASP A 398 -5.06 -7.19 -10.53
C ASP A 398 -4.98 -8.29 -9.45
N ILE A 399 -4.82 -9.57 -9.82
CA ILE A 399 -4.81 -10.70 -8.87
C ILE A 399 -3.62 -10.59 -7.88
N PRO A 400 -2.36 -10.45 -8.31
CA PRO A 400 -1.22 -10.41 -7.37
C PRO A 400 -1.27 -9.24 -6.40
N TYR A 401 -1.84 -8.11 -6.83
CA TYR A 401 -2.02 -6.93 -5.98
C TYR A 401 -3.18 -7.11 -4.98
N THR A 402 -4.25 -7.78 -5.41
CA THR A 402 -5.41 -8.10 -4.56
C THR A 402 -5.07 -9.11 -3.46
N LEU A 403 -4.15 -10.03 -3.75
CA LEU A 403 -3.66 -10.96 -2.75
C LEU A 403 -2.81 -10.24 -1.70
N PRO A 404 -3.00 -10.54 -0.40
CA PRO A 404 -2.11 -10.08 0.65
C PRO A 404 -0.65 -10.43 0.33
N GLY A 405 0.29 -9.56 0.73
CA GLY A 405 1.71 -9.74 0.41
C GLY A 405 2.26 -11.09 0.90
N VAL A 406 1.78 -11.58 2.05
CA VAL A 406 2.13 -12.88 2.59
C VAL A 406 1.76 -14.01 1.63
N VAL A 407 0.53 -14.00 1.12
CA VAL A 407 0.04 -15.02 0.17
C VAL A 407 0.88 -15.02 -1.11
N LEU A 408 1.18 -13.83 -1.63
CA LEU A 408 2.04 -13.69 -2.81
C LEU A 408 3.47 -14.21 -2.52
N ALA A 409 4.04 -13.89 -1.36
CA ALA A 409 5.38 -14.35 -0.99
C ALA A 409 5.45 -15.88 -0.93
N ILE A 410 4.47 -16.52 -0.27
CA ILE A 410 4.36 -17.98 -0.23
C ILE A 410 4.21 -18.56 -1.64
N ALA A 411 3.41 -17.94 -2.51
CA ALA A 411 3.26 -18.37 -3.89
C ALA A 411 4.60 -18.39 -4.64
N PHE A 412 5.43 -17.36 -4.42
CA PHE A 412 6.79 -17.28 -4.98
C PHE A 412 7.75 -18.30 -4.35
N ILE A 413 7.70 -18.52 -3.03
CA ILE A 413 8.49 -19.57 -2.36
C ILE A 413 8.18 -20.93 -2.99
N LEU A 414 6.90 -21.30 -3.11
CA LEU A 414 6.49 -22.60 -3.64
C LEU A 414 6.80 -22.77 -5.13
N LEU A 415 6.82 -21.66 -5.88
CA LEU A 415 7.17 -21.66 -7.30
C LEU A 415 8.66 -21.88 -7.53
N PHE A 416 9.51 -21.27 -6.71
CA PHE A 416 10.97 -21.31 -6.88
C PHE A 416 11.70 -22.19 -5.87
N ALA A 417 10.97 -22.96 -5.05
CA ALA A 417 11.52 -23.93 -4.10
C ALA A 417 12.40 -24.99 -4.77
N ARG A 418 12.12 -25.31 -6.04
CA ARG A 418 12.96 -26.18 -6.86
C ARG A 418 13.67 -25.37 -7.94
N PRO A 419 14.87 -25.79 -8.39
CA PRO A 419 15.54 -25.18 -9.53
C PRO A 419 14.64 -25.13 -10.76
N LEU A 420 14.81 -24.09 -11.59
CA LEU A 420 14.05 -23.93 -12.82
C LEU A 420 14.19 -25.18 -13.70
N PRO A 421 13.09 -25.85 -14.09
CA PRO A 421 13.14 -27.16 -14.73
C PRO A 421 13.89 -27.15 -16.07
N LEU A 422 13.93 -26.01 -16.76
CA LEU A 422 14.58 -25.84 -18.07
C LEU A 422 16.05 -25.40 -17.99
N VAL A 423 16.45 -24.73 -16.89
CA VAL A 423 17.75 -24.03 -16.81
C VAL A 423 18.62 -24.56 -15.66
N GLY A 424 18.04 -25.30 -14.70
CA GLY A 424 18.75 -25.82 -13.54
C GLY A 424 19.19 -24.78 -12.51
N ILE A 425 18.88 -23.49 -12.73
CA ILE A 425 19.25 -22.40 -11.82
C ILE A 425 18.24 -22.33 -10.66
N SER A 426 18.76 -22.32 -9.42
CA SER A 426 17.95 -22.06 -8.23
C SER A 426 17.82 -20.56 -8.00
N LEU A 427 16.59 -20.06 -7.94
CA LEU A 427 16.29 -18.67 -7.57
C LEU A 427 15.98 -18.51 -6.08
N SER A 428 15.80 -19.62 -5.35
CA SER A 428 15.60 -19.61 -3.90
C SER A 428 16.80 -18.99 -3.19
N GLY A 429 16.53 -18.09 -2.24
CA GLY A 429 17.56 -17.37 -1.48
C GLY A 429 18.32 -16.29 -2.26
N THR A 430 17.86 -15.91 -3.46
CA THR A 430 18.45 -14.83 -4.27
C THR A 430 17.60 -13.56 -4.21
N LEU A 431 18.18 -12.39 -4.48
CA LEU A 431 17.39 -11.14 -4.61
C LEU A 431 16.40 -11.19 -5.78
N THR A 432 16.67 -12.03 -6.77
CA THR A 432 15.84 -12.18 -7.98
C THR A 432 14.42 -12.63 -7.64
N ILE A 433 14.23 -13.48 -6.62
CA ILE A 433 12.89 -13.91 -6.22
C ILE A 433 12.06 -12.75 -5.65
N ILE A 434 12.68 -11.87 -4.85
CA ILE A 434 12.06 -10.67 -4.29
C ILE A 434 11.75 -9.70 -5.43
N PHE A 435 12.69 -9.51 -6.36
CA PHE A 435 12.51 -8.68 -7.53
C PHE A 435 11.31 -9.11 -8.39
N LEU A 436 11.20 -10.40 -8.72
CA LEU A 436 10.06 -10.93 -9.49
C LEU A 436 8.74 -10.78 -8.73
N ALA A 437 8.74 -10.99 -7.40
CA ALA A 437 7.57 -10.78 -6.58
C ALA A 437 7.13 -9.30 -6.56
N TYR A 438 8.08 -8.37 -6.52
CA TYR A 438 7.80 -6.93 -6.64
C TYR A 438 7.22 -6.57 -8.01
N LEU A 439 7.76 -7.13 -9.10
CA LEU A 439 7.19 -6.93 -10.44
C LEU A 439 5.72 -7.39 -10.49
N ALA A 440 5.42 -8.58 -9.98
CA ALA A 440 4.04 -9.09 -9.94
C ALA A 440 3.13 -8.22 -9.07
N ARG A 441 3.57 -7.89 -7.83
CA ARG A 441 2.79 -7.13 -6.85
C ARG A 441 2.49 -5.71 -7.31
N PHE A 442 3.48 -5.01 -7.87
CA PHE A 442 3.39 -3.58 -8.15
C PHE A 442 3.01 -3.26 -9.60
N LEU A 443 2.80 -4.26 -10.45
CA LEU A 443 2.38 -4.08 -11.85
C LEU A 443 1.11 -3.23 -11.95
N THR A 444 0.07 -3.56 -11.17
CA THR A 444 -1.19 -2.78 -11.14
C THR A 444 -0.98 -1.33 -10.74
N VAL A 445 -0.10 -1.08 -9.77
CA VAL A 445 0.19 0.27 -9.24
C VAL A 445 0.79 1.16 -10.34
N CYS A 446 1.68 0.61 -11.17
CA CYS A 446 2.25 1.33 -12.30
C CYS A 446 1.29 1.41 -13.51
N LEU A 447 0.53 0.34 -13.79
CA LEU A 447 -0.30 0.24 -14.99
C LEU A 447 -1.52 1.17 -14.96
N LYS A 448 -2.22 1.29 -13.82
CA LYS A 448 -3.49 2.04 -13.74
C LYS A 448 -3.36 3.51 -14.12
N PRO A 449 -2.39 4.29 -13.62
CA PRO A 449 -2.19 5.67 -14.04
C PRO A 449 -1.90 5.80 -15.55
N VAL A 450 -1.07 4.91 -16.09
CA VAL A 450 -0.70 4.91 -17.52
C VAL A 450 -1.89 4.55 -18.40
N HIS A 451 -2.67 3.54 -18.00
CA HIS A 451 -3.89 3.13 -18.69
C HIS A 451 -4.94 4.23 -18.71
N ASN A 452 -5.17 4.91 -17.58
CA ASN A 452 -6.11 6.03 -17.49
C ASN A 452 -5.66 7.23 -18.32
N SER A 453 -4.35 7.51 -18.37
CA SER A 453 -3.80 8.55 -19.24
C SER A 453 -3.98 8.20 -20.71
N MET A 454 -3.81 6.92 -21.07
CA MET A 454 -3.98 6.44 -22.44
C MET A 454 -5.45 6.55 -22.92
N LEU A 455 -6.41 6.29 -22.04
CA LEU A 455 -7.85 6.48 -22.33
C LEU A 455 -8.21 7.95 -22.62
N GLN A 456 -7.44 8.91 -22.11
CA GLN A 456 -7.66 10.34 -22.35
C GLN A 456 -7.04 10.82 -23.67
N LEU A 457 -6.13 10.05 -24.28
CA LEU A 457 -5.48 10.42 -25.54
C LEU A 457 -6.37 10.14 -26.75
N ASP A 458 -6.71 11.19 -27.47
CA ASP A 458 -7.53 11.12 -28.69
C ASP A 458 -6.84 10.24 -29.76
N PRO A 459 -7.49 9.15 -30.23
CA PRO A 459 -7.01 8.35 -31.35
C PRO A 459 -6.66 9.16 -32.60
N ALA A 460 -7.33 10.29 -32.84
CA ALA A 460 -7.15 11.13 -34.02
C ALA A 460 -5.69 11.63 -34.18
N MET A 461 -4.94 11.79 -33.08
CA MET A 461 -3.52 12.17 -33.14
C MET A 461 -2.67 11.10 -33.84
N GLU A 462 -2.92 9.82 -33.55
CA GLU A 462 -2.20 8.69 -34.16
C GLU A 462 -2.68 8.43 -35.60
N GLU A 463 -3.95 8.71 -35.90
CA GLU A 463 -4.52 8.60 -37.24
C GLU A 463 -3.98 9.70 -38.17
N ALA A 464 -3.95 10.96 -37.72
CA ALA A 464 -3.39 12.08 -38.46
C ALA A 464 -1.90 11.86 -38.79
N ALA A 465 -1.13 11.36 -37.82
CA ALA A 465 0.27 11.01 -38.06
C ALA A 465 0.41 9.85 -39.05
N SER A 466 -0.47 8.85 -39.00
CA SER A 466 -0.48 7.76 -39.98
C SER A 466 -0.79 8.25 -41.39
N LEU A 467 -1.73 9.20 -41.54
CA LEU A 467 -2.05 9.84 -42.82
C LEU A 467 -0.89 10.68 -43.36
N ALA A 468 -0.12 11.30 -42.46
CA ALA A 468 1.13 12.00 -42.79
C ALA A 468 2.33 11.07 -43.11
N GLY A 469 2.11 9.75 -43.17
CA GLY A 469 3.14 8.77 -43.50
C GLY A 469 3.98 8.28 -42.32
N ALA A 470 3.64 8.65 -41.08
CA ALA A 470 4.37 8.18 -39.91
C ALA A 470 4.14 6.67 -39.68
N ASN A 471 5.22 5.92 -39.61
CA ASN A 471 5.17 4.49 -39.30
C ASN A 471 4.82 4.24 -37.82
N PHE A 472 4.56 2.97 -37.47
CA PHE A 472 4.19 2.58 -36.10
C PHE A 472 5.19 3.04 -35.03
N SER A 473 6.50 2.85 -35.28
CA SER A 473 7.56 3.23 -34.34
C SER A 473 7.64 4.74 -34.15
N GLN A 474 7.48 5.51 -35.22
CA GLN A 474 7.45 6.98 -35.18
C GLN A 474 6.25 7.48 -34.36
N ARG A 475 5.04 6.94 -34.59
CA ARG A 475 3.85 7.31 -33.81
C ARG A 475 4.02 6.98 -32.33
N LEU A 476 4.55 5.80 -32.01
CA LEU A 476 4.83 5.41 -30.64
C LEU A 476 5.86 6.35 -29.99
N ARG A 477 6.99 6.60 -30.65
CA ARG A 477 8.11 7.40 -30.09
C ARG A 477 7.83 8.90 -29.99
N HIS A 478 7.14 9.48 -30.97
CA HIS A 478 6.97 10.93 -31.07
C HIS A 478 5.63 11.44 -30.55
N ILE A 479 4.63 10.56 -30.38
CA ILE A 479 3.28 10.96 -29.95
C ILE A 479 2.93 10.26 -28.65
N VAL A 480 2.82 8.93 -28.67
CA VAL A 480 2.29 8.18 -27.53
C VAL A 480 3.24 8.21 -26.33
N LEU A 481 4.51 7.86 -26.50
CA LEU A 481 5.47 7.77 -25.41
C LEU A 481 5.69 9.11 -24.70
N PRO A 482 5.91 10.25 -25.38
CA PRO A 482 6.07 11.54 -24.70
C PRO A 482 4.83 11.99 -23.93
N LEU A 483 3.64 11.69 -24.45
CA LEU A 483 2.37 12.03 -23.79
C LEU A 483 2.07 11.12 -22.59
N LEU A 484 2.48 9.85 -22.63
CA LEU A 484 2.32 8.90 -21.52
C LEU A 484 3.46 8.96 -20.49
N ALA A 485 4.64 9.44 -20.86
CA ALA A 485 5.83 9.45 -20.00
C ALA A 485 5.60 10.11 -18.63
N PRO A 486 4.89 11.25 -18.50
CA PRO A 486 4.58 11.83 -17.19
C PRO A 486 3.77 10.88 -16.28
N ALA A 487 2.74 10.23 -16.84
CA ALA A 487 1.91 9.28 -16.10
C ALA A 487 2.71 8.01 -15.72
N ALA A 488 3.57 7.54 -16.62
CA ALA A 488 4.43 6.39 -16.40
C ALA A 488 5.50 6.66 -15.33
N PHE A 489 6.14 7.85 -15.38
CA PHE A 489 7.11 8.26 -14.37
C PHE A 489 6.49 8.34 -12.98
N ALA A 490 5.29 8.91 -12.87
CA ALA A 490 4.61 8.96 -11.59
C ALA A 490 4.17 7.58 -11.08
N GLY A 491 3.67 6.71 -11.98
CA GLY A 491 3.39 5.31 -11.65
C GLY A 491 4.65 4.60 -11.14
N ALA A 492 5.78 4.78 -11.83
CA ALA A 492 7.07 4.23 -11.43
C ALA A 492 7.53 4.77 -10.07
N LEU A 493 7.34 6.06 -9.79
CA LEU A 493 7.74 6.63 -8.51
C LEU A 493 6.85 6.16 -7.35
N LEU A 494 5.55 5.94 -7.60
CA LEU A 494 4.65 5.29 -6.64
C LEU A 494 5.12 3.85 -6.36
N VAL A 495 5.50 3.10 -7.40
CA VAL A 495 6.09 1.77 -7.22
C VAL A 495 7.35 1.85 -6.38
N PHE A 496 8.29 2.75 -6.71
CA PHE A 496 9.54 2.92 -5.95
C PHE A 496 9.24 3.17 -4.46
N LEU A 497 8.35 4.13 -4.15
CA LEU A 497 7.99 4.45 -2.78
C LEU A 497 7.38 3.24 -2.06
N THR A 498 6.47 2.50 -2.70
CA THR A 498 5.87 1.30 -2.09
C THR A 498 6.86 0.13 -1.94
N ALA A 499 7.81 0.00 -2.87
CA ALA A 499 8.78 -1.09 -2.89
C ALA A 499 9.94 -0.89 -1.91
N VAL A 500 10.44 0.34 -1.74
CA VAL A 500 11.48 0.64 -0.72
C VAL A 500 11.01 0.29 0.69
N ASN A 501 9.73 0.53 0.95
CA ASN A 501 9.10 0.35 2.25
C ASN A 501 8.48 -1.04 2.44
N GLU A 502 8.67 -1.95 1.49
CA GLU A 502 8.05 -3.26 1.49
C GLU A 502 8.76 -4.18 2.50
N LEU A 503 8.00 -4.62 3.52
CA LEU A 503 8.45 -5.62 4.48
C LEU A 503 7.83 -6.99 4.20
N THR A 504 6.53 -7.05 3.94
CA THR A 504 5.74 -8.28 4.02
C THR A 504 6.25 -9.39 3.09
N VAL A 505 6.47 -9.07 1.83
CA VAL A 505 6.99 -10.00 0.82
C VAL A 505 8.46 -10.30 1.09
N SER A 506 9.21 -9.26 1.46
CA SER A 506 10.65 -9.35 1.70
C SER A 506 11.01 -10.20 2.93
N ALA A 507 10.25 -10.10 4.01
CA ALA A 507 10.47 -10.84 5.26
C ALA A 507 10.26 -12.35 5.15
N LEU A 508 9.50 -12.79 4.14
CA LEU A 508 9.26 -14.21 3.87
C LEU A 508 10.22 -14.78 2.81
N LEU A 509 10.74 -13.93 1.92
CA LEU A 509 11.58 -14.35 0.79
C LEU A 509 13.08 -14.14 1.00
N TRP A 510 13.49 -13.39 2.03
CA TRP A 510 14.91 -13.09 2.25
C TRP A 510 15.72 -14.32 2.65
N SER A 511 17.03 -14.20 2.46
CA SER A 511 18.04 -15.14 2.93
C SER A 511 19.29 -14.35 3.37
N ALA A 512 20.21 -15.00 4.07
CA ALA A 512 21.44 -14.37 4.56
C ALA A 512 22.17 -13.61 3.45
N GLY A 513 22.46 -12.33 3.70
CA GLY A 513 23.11 -11.45 2.73
C GLY A 513 22.14 -10.73 1.76
N LYS A 514 20.85 -11.10 1.76
CA LYS A 514 19.81 -10.57 0.86
C LYS A 514 18.69 -9.87 1.65
N GLU A 515 19.03 -9.31 2.81
CA GLU A 515 18.10 -8.56 3.65
C GLU A 515 17.65 -7.26 2.96
N THR A 516 16.40 -6.84 3.18
CA THR A 516 15.92 -5.49 2.83
C THR A 516 15.83 -4.62 4.08
N LEU A 517 15.71 -3.30 3.91
CA LEU A 517 15.60 -2.34 5.03
C LEU A 517 14.51 -2.72 6.02
N GLY A 518 13.33 -3.12 5.52
CA GLY A 518 12.25 -3.55 6.39
C GLY A 518 12.63 -4.74 7.26
N VAL A 519 13.27 -5.74 6.66
CA VAL A 519 13.69 -6.97 7.36
C VAL A 519 14.74 -6.66 8.42
N VAL A 520 15.72 -5.79 8.12
CA VAL A 520 16.72 -5.38 9.12
C VAL A 520 16.08 -4.63 10.28
N ILE A 521 15.16 -3.70 10.03
CA ILE A 521 14.44 -2.99 11.10
C ILE A 521 13.69 -4.00 11.99
N PHE A 522 12.99 -4.95 11.38
CA PHE A 522 12.26 -5.99 12.11
C PHE A 522 13.19 -6.88 12.95
N ASN A 523 14.28 -7.39 12.36
CA ASN A 523 15.22 -8.26 13.07
C ASN A 523 15.99 -7.53 14.19
N LEU A 524 16.33 -6.26 13.99
CA LEU A 524 16.93 -5.42 15.04
C LEU A 524 15.94 -5.18 16.18
N ASP A 525 14.66 -5.03 15.85
CA ASP A 525 13.61 -4.90 16.84
C ASP A 525 13.45 -6.19 17.67
N GLU A 526 13.34 -7.35 17.03
CA GLU A 526 13.23 -8.64 17.71
C GLU A 526 14.47 -8.99 18.55
N SER A 527 15.66 -8.62 18.09
CA SER A 527 16.91 -8.82 18.84
C SER A 527 17.14 -7.79 19.97
N GLY A 528 16.21 -6.84 20.16
CA GLY A 528 16.27 -5.84 21.23
C GLY A 528 17.15 -4.62 20.92
N ASN A 529 17.75 -4.53 19.74
CA ASN A 529 18.55 -3.37 19.30
C ASN A 529 17.66 -2.23 18.76
N LYS A 530 16.80 -1.72 19.64
CA LYS A 530 15.79 -0.70 19.31
C LYS A 530 16.42 0.64 18.91
N VAL A 531 17.56 1.03 19.47
CA VAL A 531 18.25 2.29 19.15
C VAL A 531 18.71 2.29 17.70
N LEU A 532 19.38 1.23 17.25
CA LEU A 532 19.81 1.11 15.84
C LEU A 532 18.60 1.00 14.90
N ALA A 533 17.57 0.22 15.28
CA ALA A 533 16.32 0.15 14.53
C ALA A 533 15.67 1.53 14.36
N SER A 534 15.73 2.38 15.38
CA SER A 534 15.22 3.75 15.35
C SER A 534 15.99 4.63 14.36
N ALA A 535 17.32 4.59 14.39
CA ALA A 535 18.14 5.38 13.48
C ALA A 535 17.86 5.04 12.01
N ILE A 536 17.79 3.75 11.68
CA ILE A 536 17.44 3.28 10.33
C ILE A 536 16.02 3.72 9.97
N SER A 537 15.09 3.61 10.91
CA SER A 537 13.69 4.01 10.71
C SER A 537 13.56 5.51 10.45
N VAL A 538 14.30 6.37 11.16
CA VAL A 538 14.35 7.82 10.90
C VAL A 538 14.89 8.10 9.50
N LEU A 539 15.95 7.41 9.07
CA LEU A 539 16.46 7.52 7.70
C LEU A 539 15.39 7.15 6.66
N VAL A 540 14.65 6.06 6.89
CA VAL A 540 13.58 5.63 5.99
C VAL A 540 12.44 6.65 5.94
N VAL A 541 12.00 7.19 7.09
CA VAL A 541 10.98 8.25 7.11
C VAL A 541 11.47 9.50 6.37
N GLY A 542 12.73 9.89 6.57
CA GLY A 542 13.35 11.02 5.87
C GLY A 542 13.38 10.81 4.35
N LEU A 543 13.76 9.61 3.90
CA LEU A 543 13.74 9.23 2.49
C LEU A 543 12.34 9.32 1.91
N VAL A 544 11.34 8.76 2.59
CA VAL A 544 9.92 8.80 2.16
C VAL A 544 9.41 10.23 2.08
N ALA A 545 9.65 11.04 3.12
CA ALA A 545 9.24 12.43 3.14
C ALA A 545 9.91 13.23 2.00
N CYS A 546 11.20 13.01 1.75
CA CYS A 546 11.93 13.64 0.65
C CYS A 546 11.34 13.28 -0.72
N VAL A 547 11.05 11.99 -0.96
CA VAL A 547 10.46 11.51 -2.22
C VAL A 547 9.04 12.04 -2.40
N MET A 548 8.23 12.07 -1.33
CA MET A 548 6.90 12.67 -1.39
C MET A 548 6.94 14.17 -1.67
N LEU A 549 7.91 14.90 -1.09
CA LEU A 549 8.12 16.32 -1.37
C LEU A 549 8.52 16.52 -2.84
N LEU A 550 9.45 15.70 -3.35
CA LEU A 550 9.86 15.71 -4.75
C LEU A 550 8.66 15.46 -5.68
N LEU A 551 7.82 14.44 -5.42
CA LEU A 551 6.55 14.23 -6.13
C LEU A 551 5.69 15.48 -6.10
N SER A 552 5.51 16.06 -4.91
CA SER A 552 4.67 17.23 -4.74
C SER A 552 5.16 18.42 -5.57
N THR A 553 6.48 18.61 -5.68
CA THR A 553 7.05 19.66 -6.52
C THR A 553 6.89 19.37 -8.02
N LEU A 554 7.07 18.12 -8.43
CA LEU A 554 6.98 17.68 -9.83
C LEU A 554 5.54 17.62 -10.35
N GLY A 555 4.56 17.44 -9.47
CA GLY A 555 3.16 17.33 -9.86
C GLY A 555 2.58 18.54 -10.58
N LYS A 556 3.24 19.70 -10.52
CA LYS A 556 2.92 20.86 -11.37
C LYS A 556 3.08 20.59 -12.87
N TYR A 557 3.91 19.62 -13.23
CA TYR A 557 4.20 19.22 -14.61
C TYR A 557 3.52 17.90 -15.00
N LEU A 558 2.84 17.24 -14.06
CA LEU A 558 2.17 15.96 -14.30
C LEU A 558 0.69 16.19 -14.65
N PRO A 559 0.08 15.30 -15.46
CA PRO A 559 -1.36 15.32 -15.68
C PRO A 559 -2.14 15.30 -14.36
N LYS A 560 -3.26 16.01 -14.31
CA LYS A 560 -4.13 16.01 -13.12
C LYS A 560 -4.60 14.58 -12.79
N GLY A 561 -4.63 14.25 -11.50
CA GLY A 561 -5.05 12.94 -11.02
C GLY A 561 -3.96 11.86 -10.98
N VAL A 562 -2.74 12.19 -11.40
CA VAL A 562 -1.60 11.27 -11.37
C VAL A 562 -1.02 11.10 -9.95
N ILE A 563 -0.91 12.19 -9.19
CA ILE A 563 -0.54 12.13 -7.77
C ILE A 563 -1.83 12.16 -6.94
N PRO A 564 -2.15 11.09 -6.19
CA PRO A 564 -3.46 10.96 -5.56
C PRO A 564 -3.76 12.05 -4.52
N TRP A 565 -2.73 12.60 -3.89
CA TRP A 565 -2.86 13.65 -2.87
C TRP A 565 -2.73 15.09 -3.40
N GLN A 566 -2.47 15.26 -4.69
CA GLN A 566 -2.49 16.57 -5.34
C GLN A 566 -3.72 16.72 -6.22
N SER A 567 -4.32 17.91 -6.21
CA SER A 567 -5.44 18.28 -7.08
C SER A 567 -5.29 19.71 -7.54
#